data_AF-A0A529QY85-F1
#
_entry.id   AF-A0A529QY85-F1
#
_cell.length_a   1.000
_cell.length_b   1.000
_cell.length_c   1.000
_cell.angle_alpha   90.00
_cell.angle_beta   90.00
_cell.angle_gamma   90.00
#
_symmetry.space_group_name_H-M   'P 1'
#
loop_
_entity.id
_entity.type
_entity.pdbx_description
1 polymer ?
#
loop_
_entity_poly.entity_id
_entity_poly.type
_entity_poly.pdbx_seq_one_letter_code
_entity_poly.pdbx_strand_id
1 'polypeptide(L)'
;MTALYPVQDVFTRGEISPRLHSRASLDLYRAALAKCENFVTLPHGGIRARGGTYFVNEVKNSAKKARGIPFIFSVDQAYCLEFGDLYIRVYAYGARVGTLEVASPWAESDLGDLSFYQSADVMWITHPNYQTRKLTREAHTTWTLALLDVDDGPYLDINRTDTTLTPAATANLSLLYAGSAAASHAPQFGTSASNIWDGSSGNIISLETLAGWVSYTFSSGTHICDAYSVTVSSKPLLAPTSWTFQGYNGSTWVDLDTQIGIVWFGGETKFFSMINTTAYSAYRLSWSATGDANGQYSEFCEVTLHQAVSEQTPFNLTASSTTGINGNTGFQNNDVGRAIRLRARDGFWRWAKIIARTSPTVVTVKMQDQALPGTSAIVYWRLGAWSTSEGWPDSVTVFEERLSFGKKYRINTSKTGDFDDFALGEKDDDAMEFLQAGGGQANDIVWIADSDGAMIIATAGGIRALSGSGIDEALTPSSFKNRRSRT
;
A
#
# COMPACT_ATOMS: atom_id res chain seq x y z
N MET A 1 3.40 -78.47 15.18
CA MET A 1 3.29 -77.02 15.47
C MET A 1 2.21 -76.44 14.58
N THR A 2 1.09 -76.02 15.15
CA THR A 2 0.04 -75.30 14.42
C THR A 2 0.56 -73.88 14.13
N ALA A 3 0.66 -73.50 12.86
CA ALA A 3 1.02 -72.15 12.49
C ALA A 3 -0.12 -71.20 12.91
N LEU A 4 0.18 -70.25 13.79
CA LEU A 4 -0.74 -69.19 14.17
C LEU A 4 -0.59 -68.06 13.15
N TYR A 5 -1.65 -67.76 12.39
CA TYR A 5 -1.69 -66.62 11.48
C TYR A 5 -2.40 -65.47 12.21
N PRO A 6 -1.67 -64.50 12.78
CA PRO A 6 -2.31 -63.31 13.33
C PRO A 6 -3.00 -62.56 12.19
N VAL A 7 -4.31 -62.36 12.33
CA VAL A 7 -5.09 -61.55 11.39
C VAL A 7 -4.74 -60.10 11.61
N GLN A 8 -4.31 -59.41 10.55
CA GLN A 8 -4.16 -57.96 10.53
C GLN A 8 -5.33 -57.38 9.73
N ASP A 9 -6.29 -56.78 10.43
CA ASP A 9 -7.56 -56.29 9.89
C ASP A 9 -7.65 -54.75 9.86
N VAL A 10 -6.63 -54.05 10.37
CA VAL A 10 -6.60 -52.59 10.49
C VAL A 10 -5.33 -52.01 9.86
N PHE A 11 -5.49 -50.95 9.07
CA PHE A 11 -4.42 -50.25 8.34
C PHE A 11 -4.45 -48.72 8.56
N THR A 12 -5.02 -48.24 9.67
CA THR A 12 -5.23 -46.80 9.95
C THR A 12 -3.95 -45.97 10.05
N ARG A 13 -2.77 -46.58 10.15
CA ARG A 13 -1.48 -45.88 10.33
C ARG A 13 -0.70 -45.62 9.05
N GLY A 14 -1.22 -46.02 7.89
CA GLY A 14 -0.56 -45.73 6.61
C GLY A 14 0.73 -46.50 6.39
N GLU A 15 1.56 -45.99 5.49
CA GLU A 15 2.89 -46.53 5.22
C GLU A 15 3.86 -46.15 6.35
N ILE A 16 4.45 -47.15 7.02
CA ILE A 16 5.45 -46.89 8.06
C ILE A 16 6.83 -46.67 7.47
N SER A 17 7.64 -45.86 8.17
CA SER A 17 9.04 -45.66 7.82
C SER A 17 9.79 -47.00 7.76
N PRO A 18 10.67 -47.22 6.75
CA PRO A 18 11.53 -48.41 6.68
C PRO A 18 12.34 -48.69 7.95
N ARG A 19 12.65 -47.64 8.75
CA ARG A 19 13.35 -47.76 10.03
C ARG A 19 12.52 -48.45 11.13
N LEU A 20 11.21 -48.53 10.96
CA LEU A 20 10.27 -49.15 11.90
C LEU A 20 9.87 -50.57 11.49
N HIS A 21 10.35 -51.09 10.35
CA HIS A 21 9.99 -52.42 9.83
C HIS A 21 10.33 -53.58 10.78
N SER A 22 11.32 -53.40 11.67
CA SER A 22 11.72 -54.39 12.66
C SER A 22 11.05 -54.22 14.03
N ARG A 23 10.28 -53.14 14.23
CA ARG A 23 9.66 -52.81 15.52
C ARG A 23 8.24 -53.39 15.61
N ALA A 24 8.13 -54.69 15.39
CA ALA A 24 6.85 -55.44 15.42
C ALA A 24 6.12 -55.39 16.78
N SER A 25 6.80 -54.96 17.84
CA SER A 25 6.23 -54.74 19.16
C SER A 25 5.45 -53.43 19.32
N LEU A 26 5.58 -52.47 18.40
CA LEU A 26 4.83 -51.22 18.46
C LEU A 26 3.37 -51.45 18.04
N ASP A 27 2.42 -50.88 18.77
CA ASP A 27 1.00 -50.96 18.40
C ASP A 27 0.73 -50.35 17.01
N LEU A 28 1.47 -49.28 16.68
CA LEU A 28 1.43 -48.62 15.38
C LEU A 28 1.80 -49.58 14.23
N TYR A 29 2.74 -50.49 14.47
CA TYR A 29 3.20 -51.46 13.48
C TYR A 29 2.07 -52.41 13.06
N ARG A 30 1.27 -52.85 14.02
CA ARG A 30 0.15 -53.78 13.80
C ARG A 30 -1.01 -53.16 13.03
N ALA A 31 -1.05 -51.83 12.93
CA ALA A 31 -2.08 -51.07 12.22
C ALA A 31 -1.54 -50.36 10.96
N ALA A 32 -0.36 -50.74 10.48
CA ALA A 32 0.36 -50.08 9.40
C ALA A 32 0.64 -51.00 8.20
N LEU A 33 1.03 -50.40 7.10
CA LEU A 33 1.47 -51.06 5.88
C LEU A 33 2.98 -50.83 5.71
N ALA A 34 3.70 -51.87 5.27
CA ALA A 34 5.10 -51.70 4.87
C ALA A 34 5.25 -50.93 3.54
N LYS A 35 4.18 -50.92 2.72
CA LYS A 35 4.11 -50.23 1.42
C LYS A 35 2.64 -49.94 1.07
N CYS A 36 2.31 -48.71 0.70
CA CYS A 36 0.95 -48.28 0.38
C CYS A 36 0.93 -47.37 -0.87
N GLU A 37 1.14 -47.94 -2.06
CA GLU A 37 1.13 -47.20 -3.32
C GLU A 37 -0.26 -47.12 -3.94
N ASN A 38 -0.74 -45.92 -4.30
CA ASN A 38 -2.05 -45.71 -4.92
C ASN A 38 -3.26 -46.21 -4.10
N PHE A 39 -3.12 -46.32 -2.78
CA PHE A 39 -4.20 -46.59 -1.85
C PHE A 39 -4.34 -45.46 -0.81
N VAL A 40 -5.55 -45.30 -0.28
CA VAL A 40 -5.87 -44.41 0.84
C VAL A 40 -6.37 -45.27 1.98
N THR A 41 -5.76 -45.12 3.15
CA THR A 41 -6.20 -45.78 4.38
C THR A 41 -7.47 -45.12 4.89
N LEU A 42 -8.43 -45.94 5.34
CA LEU A 42 -9.69 -45.48 5.87
C LEU A 42 -9.60 -45.41 7.40
N PRO A 43 -10.23 -44.40 8.05
CA PRO A 43 -10.29 -44.33 9.51
C PRO A 43 -10.87 -45.59 10.18
N HIS A 44 -11.71 -46.34 9.46
CA HIS A 44 -12.35 -47.58 9.93
C HIS A 44 -11.48 -48.84 9.77
N GLY A 45 -10.23 -48.73 9.33
CA GLY A 45 -9.28 -49.85 9.28
C GLY A 45 -9.02 -50.42 7.88
N GLY A 46 -9.96 -50.34 6.96
CA GLY A 46 -9.77 -50.77 5.57
C GLY A 46 -8.86 -49.86 4.74
N ILE A 47 -8.60 -50.27 3.51
CA ILE A 47 -7.97 -49.45 2.47
C ILE A 47 -8.86 -49.39 1.24
N ARG A 48 -8.77 -48.31 0.47
CA ARG A 48 -9.38 -48.20 -0.86
C ARG A 48 -8.36 -47.70 -1.85
N ALA A 49 -8.54 -48.02 -3.14
CA ALA A 49 -7.74 -47.41 -4.18
C ALA A 49 -7.89 -45.88 -4.14
N ARG A 50 -6.82 -45.14 -4.42
CA ARG A 50 -6.85 -43.69 -4.56
C ARG A 50 -7.85 -43.31 -5.66
N GLY A 51 -8.56 -42.19 -5.47
CA GLY A 51 -9.37 -41.62 -6.53
C GLY A 51 -8.56 -41.47 -7.82
N GLY A 52 -9.14 -41.85 -8.95
CA GLY A 52 -8.50 -41.71 -10.26
C GLY A 52 -8.28 -40.24 -10.62
N THR A 53 -7.31 -40.00 -11.49
CA THR A 53 -7.13 -38.70 -12.15
C THR A 53 -7.86 -38.73 -13.49
N TYR A 54 -8.53 -37.64 -13.85
CA TYR A 54 -9.07 -37.47 -15.19
C TYR A 54 -8.18 -36.50 -15.98
N PHE A 55 -7.99 -36.78 -17.28
CA PHE A 55 -7.28 -35.89 -18.18
C PHE A 55 -8.21 -34.74 -18.59
N VAL A 56 -7.84 -33.50 -18.26
CA VAL A 56 -8.59 -32.29 -18.62
C VAL A 56 -8.16 -31.83 -20.02
N ASN A 57 -6.89 -31.47 -20.16
CA ASN A 57 -6.30 -30.96 -21.38
C ASN A 57 -4.76 -31.02 -21.27
N GLU A 58 -4.08 -30.92 -22.40
CA GLU A 58 -2.65 -30.67 -22.43
C GLU A 58 -2.37 -29.20 -22.11
N VAL A 59 -1.24 -28.92 -21.45
CA VAL A 59 -0.72 -27.55 -21.29
C VAL A 59 -0.47 -26.93 -22.67
N LYS A 60 -0.41 -25.59 -22.77
CA LYS A 60 -0.25 -24.90 -24.07
C LYS A 60 0.92 -25.45 -24.91
N ASN A 61 2.03 -25.72 -24.25
CA ASN A 61 3.24 -26.24 -24.85
C ASN A 61 3.90 -27.20 -23.86
N SER A 62 3.72 -28.50 -24.06
CA SER A 62 4.28 -29.56 -23.21
C SER A 62 5.81 -29.67 -23.28
N ALA A 63 6.47 -28.97 -24.20
CA ALA A 63 7.92 -28.82 -24.22
C ALA A 63 8.44 -27.83 -23.16
N LYS A 64 7.56 -27.03 -22.54
CA LYS A 64 7.88 -26.08 -21.47
C LYS A 64 7.17 -26.45 -20.18
N LYS A 65 7.77 -26.09 -19.04
CA LYS A 65 7.14 -26.22 -17.73
C LYS A 65 5.98 -25.24 -17.60
N ALA A 66 4.94 -25.68 -16.89
CA ALA A 66 3.83 -24.86 -16.45
C ALA A 66 3.53 -25.17 -14.98
N ARG A 67 2.96 -24.19 -14.25
CA ARG A 67 2.58 -24.31 -12.85
C ARG A 67 1.07 -24.13 -12.71
N GLY A 68 0.40 -25.12 -12.12
CA GLY A 68 -1.00 -25.00 -11.73
C GLY A 68 -1.12 -24.27 -10.39
N ILE A 69 -1.93 -23.21 -10.34
CA ILE A 69 -2.20 -22.42 -9.13
C ILE A 69 -3.72 -22.41 -8.89
N PRO A 70 -4.21 -22.79 -7.70
CA PRO A 70 -5.64 -22.73 -7.40
C PRO A 70 -6.08 -21.27 -7.22
N PHE A 71 -7.28 -20.96 -7.68
CA PHE A 71 -8.00 -19.72 -7.37
C PHE A 71 -9.40 -20.10 -6.91
N ILE A 72 -9.70 -19.88 -5.64
CA ILE A 72 -10.94 -20.36 -5.02
C ILE A 72 -11.73 -19.14 -4.57
N PHE A 73 -12.74 -18.76 -5.34
CA PHE A 73 -13.66 -17.69 -4.96
C PHE A 73 -14.68 -18.19 -3.93
N SER A 74 -15.19 -19.41 -4.12
CA SER A 74 -16.13 -20.07 -3.22
C SER A 74 -16.09 -21.58 -3.42
N VAL A 75 -16.86 -22.33 -2.62
CA VAL A 75 -17.01 -23.79 -2.77
C VAL A 75 -17.59 -24.19 -4.13
N ASP A 76 -18.40 -23.33 -4.74
CA ASP A 76 -19.04 -23.59 -6.04
C ASP A 76 -18.21 -23.06 -7.22
N GLN A 77 -17.34 -22.06 -6.97
CA GLN A 77 -16.54 -21.42 -7.99
C GLN A 77 -15.05 -21.54 -7.65
N ALA A 78 -14.46 -22.63 -8.12
CA ALA A 78 -13.03 -22.91 -8.04
C ALA A 78 -12.43 -23.02 -9.44
N TYR A 79 -11.25 -22.42 -9.60
CA TYR A 79 -10.49 -22.37 -10.83
C TYR A 79 -9.09 -22.96 -10.63
N CYS A 80 -8.55 -23.56 -11.67
CA CYS A 80 -7.13 -23.89 -11.78
C CYS A 80 -6.52 -22.95 -12.81
N LEU A 81 -5.52 -22.19 -12.40
CA LEU A 81 -4.77 -21.28 -13.25
C LEU A 81 -3.50 -21.98 -13.73
N GLU A 82 -3.37 -22.17 -15.04
CA GLU A 82 -2.15 -22.64 -15.69
C GLU A 82 -1.26 -21.44 -15.96
N PHE A 83 -0.24 -21.24 -15.13
CA PHE A 83 0.82 -20.28 -15.37
C PHE A 83 1.87 -20.96 -16.26
N GLY A 84 2.11 -20.40 -17.43
CA GLY A 84 3.15 -20.86 -18.34
C GLY A 84 4.00 -19.70 -18.84
N ASP A 85 4.93 -20.00 -19.74
CA ASP A 85 5.86 -19.02 -20.30
C ASP A 85 5.14 -17.85 -20.98
N LEU A 86 5.09 -16.70 -20.28
CA LEU A 86 4.43 -15.46 -20.68
C LEU A 86 2.89 -15.51 -20.81
N TYR A 87 2.23 -16.50 -20.19
CA TYR A 87 0.76 -16.56 -20.19
C TYR A 87 0.15 -17.16 -18.92
N ILE A 88 -1.15 -16.90 -18.71
CA ILE A 88 -2.01 -17.57 -17.75
C ILE A 88 -3.25 -18.08 -18.49
N ARG A 89 -3.60 -19.35 -18.31
CA ARG A 89 -4.86 -19.94 -18.79
C ARG A 89 -5.73 -20.35 -17.61
N VAL A 90 -7.04 -20.32 -17.81
CA VAL A 90 -8.01 -20.57 -16.75
C VAL A 90 -8.79 -21.85 -17.05
N TYR A 91 -8.90 -22.72 -16.06
CA TYR A 91 -9.67 -23.96 -16.10
C TYR A 91 -10.69 -23.96 -14.97
N ALA A 92 -11.89 -24.46 -15.26
CA ALA A 92 -12.96 -24.63 -14.29
C ALA A 92 -13.86 -25.77 -14.75
N TYR A 93 -14.54 -26.43 -13.80
CA TYR A 93 -15.51 -27.49 -14.10
C TYR A 93 -14.98 -28.60 -15.03
N GLY A 94 -13.67 -28.89 -14.92
CA GLY A 94 -12.99 -29.91 -15.70
C GLY A 94 -12.74 -29.61 -17.17
N ALA A 95 -12.80 -28.34 -17.58
CA ALA A 95 -12.44 -27.89 -18.92
C ALA A 95 -11.72 -26.53 -18.89
N ARG A 96 -11.10 -26.16 -20.01
CA ARG A 96 -10.58 -24.80 -20.21
C ARG A 96 -11.74 -23.81 -20.35
N VAL A 97 -11.63 -22.65 -19.72
CA VAL A 97 -12.61 -21.57 -19.84
C VAL A 97 -12.46 -20.90 -21.21
N GLY A 98 -13.20 -21.41 -22.20
CA GLY A 98 -13.18 -20.93 -23.58
C GLY A 98 -11.76 -20.83 -24.16
N THR A 99 -11.47 -19.71 -24.82
CA THR A 99 -10.15 -19.38 -25.36
C THR A 99 -9.37 -18.42 -24.46
N LEU A 100 -9.80 -18.22 -23.21
CA LEU A 100 -9.21 -17.24 -22.31
C LEU A 100 -7.72 -17.50 -22.10
N GLU A 101 -6.94 -16.44 -22.27
CA GLU A 101 -5.51 -16.41 -22.05
C GLU A 101 -5.14 -14.98 -21.64
N VAL A 102 -4.50 -14.84 -20.49
CA VAL A 102 -4.02 -13.56 -19.97
C VAL A 102 -2.52 -13.51 -20.20
N ALA A 103 -2.02 -12.46 -20.83
CA ALA A 103 -0.58 -12.27 -20.99
C ALA A 103 0.09 -12.04 -19.64
N SER A 104 1.24 -12.67 -19.40
CA SER A 104 2.02 -12.51 -18.18
C SER A 104 3.47 -12.13 -18.51
N PRO A 105 4.22 -11.53 -17.58
CA PRO A 105 5.62 -11.18 -17.83
C PRO A 105 6.60 -12.32 -17.53
N TRP A 106 6.12 -13.39 -16.88
CA TRP A 106 6.98 -14.37 -16.23
C TRP A 106 7.44 -15.40 -17.26
N ALA A 107 8.75 -15.53 -17.39
CA ALA A 107 9.35 -16.59 -18.20
C ALA A 107 9.22 -17.95 -17.48
N GLU A 108 9.36 -19.02 -18.24
CA GLU A 108 9.36 -20.40 -17.71
C GLU A 108 10.27 -20.60 -16.50
N SER A 109 11.44 -19.97 -16.48
CA SER A 109 12.42 -20.09 -15.39
C SER A 109 11.91 -19.55 -14.05
N ASP A 110 10.98 -18.59 -14.10
CA ASP A 110 10.58 -17.80 -12.93
C ASP A 110 9.30 -18.33 -12.29
N LEU A 111 8.58 -19.23 -12.99
CA LEU A 111 7.28 -19.77 -12.54
C LEU A 111 7.37 -20.51 -11.20
N GLY A 112 8.51 -21.15 -10.92
CA GLY A 112 8.76 -21.88 -9.68
C GLY A 112 8.84 -20.97 -8.45
N ASP A 113 9.32 -19.74 -8.65
CA ASP A 113 9.63 -18.78 -7.58
C ASP A 113 8.49 -17.77 -7.33
N LEU A 114 7.40 -17.87 -8.09
CA LEU A 114 6.20 -17.05 -7.83
C LEU A 114 5.62 -17.40 -6.46
N SER A 115 5.45 -16.37 -5.63
CA SER A 115 4.63 -16.43 -4.43
C SER A 115 3.31 -15.70 -4.67
N PHE A 116 2.25 -16.15 -4.03
CA PHE A 116 0.92 -15.60 -4.24
C PHE A 116 0.04 -15.73 -3.01
N TYR A 117 -0.92 -14.82 -2.90
CA TYR A 117 -2.00 -14.89 -1.95
C TYR A 117 -3.28 -14.48 -2.64
N GLN A 118 -4.35 -15.23 -2.43
CA GLN A 118 -5.66 -14.95 -3.03
C GLN A 118 -6.67 -14.67 -1.94
N SER A 119 -7.42 -13.59 -2.12
CA SER A 119 -8.57 -13.21 -1.29
C SER A 119 -9.72 -12.78 -2.21
N ALA A 120 -10.87 -13.45 -2.06
CA ALA A 120 -12.06 -13.22 -2.88
C ALA A 120 -11.73 -13.19 -4.40
N ASP A 121 -11.96 -12.06 -5.07
CA ASP A 121 -11.75 -11.91 -6.51
C ASP A 121 -10.33 -11.49 -6.92
N VAL A 122 -9.41 -11.36 -5.97
CA VAL A 122 -8.08 -10.81 -6.20
C VAL A 122 -7.00 -11.80 -5.77
N MET A 123 -5.99 -11.97 -6.62
CA MET A 123 -4.75 -12.66 -6.29
C MET A 123 -3.56 -11.71 -6.48
N TRP A 124 -2.79 -11.50 -5.41
CA TRP A 124 -1.50 -10.81 -5.47
C TRP A 124 -0.42 -11.83 -5.77
N ILE A 125 0.48 -11.49 -6.70
CA ILE A 125 1.55 -12.37 -7.17
C ILE A 125 2.86 -11.60 -7.09
N THR A 126 3.83 -12.15 -6.36
CA THR A 126 5.13 -11.55 -6.07
C THR A 126 6.28 -12.37 -6.62
N HIS A 127 7.36 -11.70 -6.99
CA HIS A 127 8.62 -12.30 -7.40
C HIS A 127 9.75 -11.26 -7.26
N PRO A 128 10.95 -11.62 -6.77
CA PRO A 128 12.03 -10.66 -6.49
C PRO A 128 12.39 -9.72 -7.66
N ASN A 129 12.35 -10.26 -8.89
CA ASN A 129 12.74 -9.55 -10.12
C ASN A 129 11.59 -8.87 -10.87
N TYR A 130 10.33 -9.09 -10.48
CA TYR A 130 9.17 -8.52 -11.19
C TYR A 130 8.34 -7.68 -10.23
N GLN A 131 7.86 -6.54 -10.72
CA GLN A 131 6.86 -5.77 -9.98
C GLN A 131 5.64 -6.63 -9.67
N THR A 132 5.19 -6.56 -8.42
CA THR A 132 4.01 -7.25 -7.91
C THR A 132 2.83 -7.04 -8.85
N ARG A 133 2.07 -8.11 -9.10
CA ARG A 133 0.87 -8.05 -9.94
C ARG A 133 -0.38 -8.41 -9.19
N LYS A 134 -1.48 -7.79 -9.60
CA LYS A 134 -2.83 -8.05 -9.13
C LYS A 134 -3.60 -8.74 -10.26
N LEU A 135 -3.91 -10.01 -10.08
CA LEU A 135 -4.80 -10.77 -10.96
C LEU A 135 -6.21 -10.68 -10.39
N THR A 136 -7.13 -10.08 -11.15
CA THR A 136 -8.52 -9.87 -10.74
C THR A 136 -9.45 -10.71 -11.61
N ARG A 137 -10.40 -11.40 -10.97
CA ARG A 137 -11.51 -12.09 -11.63
C ARG A 137 -12.74 -11.18 -11.62
N GLU A 138 -13.11 -10.65 -12.78
CA GLU A 138 -14.31 -9.82 -12.91
C GLU A 138 -15.54 -10.65 -13.28
N ALA A 139 -15.34 -11.74 -14.02
CA ALA A 139 -16.37 -12.70 -14.38
C ALA A 139 -15.74 -14.08 -14.68
N HIS A 140 -16.57 -15.09 -14.95
CA HIS A 140 -16.09 -16.42 -15.34
C HIS A 140 -15.06 -16.37 -16.49
N THR A 141 -15.32 -15.53 -17.50
CA THR A 141 -14.50 -15.38 -18.71
C THR A 141 -13.66 -14.09 -18.76
N THR A 142 -13.71 -13.25 -17.73
CA THR A 142 -13.06 -11.93 -17.73
C THR A 142 -12.08 -11.83 -16.57
N TRP A 143 -10.80 -11.75 -16.91
CA TRP A 143 -9.69 -11.73 -15.98
C TRP A 143 -8.69 -10.67 -16.40
N THR A 144 -8.22 -9.89 -15.43
CA THR A 144 -7.31 -8.76 -15.68
C THR A 144 -6.06 -8.91 -14.81
N LEU A 145 -4.88 -8.85 -15.44
CA LEU A 145 -3.60 -8.85 -14.75
C LEU A 145 -2.99 -7.45 -14.85
N ALA A 146 -2.97 -6.73 -13.73
CA ALA A 146 -2.41 -5.39 -13.62
C ALA A 146 -1.15 -5.39 -12.75
N LEU A 147 -0.31 -4.37 -12.90
CA LEU A 147 0.70 -4.06 -11.88
C LEU A 147 -0.03 -3.63 -10.60
N LEU A 148 0.53 -3.98 -9.44
CA LEU A 148 0.12 -3.36 -8.20
C LEU A 148 0.56 -1.89 -8.24
N ASP A 149 -0.42 -1.00 -8.25
CA ASP A 149 -0.18 0.43 -8.05
C ASP A 149 -0.25 0.69 -6.55
N VAL A 150 0.83 1.26 -6.02
CA VAL A 150 0.96 1.54 -4.60
C VAL A 150 0.87 3.04 -4.45
N ASP A 151 0.13 3.48 -3.44
CA ASP A 151 -0.05 4.88 -3.10
C ASP A 151 1.16 5.37 -2.28
N ASP A 152 1.04 5.54 -0.97
CA ASP A 152 2.14 6.02 -0.12
C ASP A 152 2.98 4.85 0.42
N GLY A 153 4.25 4.76 0.02
CA GLY A 153 5.23 3.83 0.60
C GLY A 153 5.24 2.42 -0.03
N PRO A 154 5.90 1.44 0.62
CA PRO A 154 6.86 1.61 1.71
C PRO A 154 8.14 2.32 1.24
N TYR A 155 8.96 2.81 2.18
CA TYR A 155 10.16 3.60 1.87
C TYR A 155 11.45 2.99 2.40
N LEU A 156 12.55 3.33 1.75
CA LEU A 156 13.90 3.19 2.30
C LEU A 156 14.12 4.15 3.48
N ASP A 157 15.25 3.97 4.15
CA ASP A 157 15.70 4.85 5.23
C ASP A 157 15.85 6.32 4.73
N ILE A 158 15.75 7.29 5.66
CA ILE A 158 16.02 8.71 5.34
C ILE A 158 17.39 8.85 4.73
N ASN A 159 17.50 9.60 3.65
CA ASN A 159 18.78 10.01 3.12
C ASN A 159 19.60 10.76 4.20
N ARG A 160 20.77 10.23 4.53
CA ARG A 160 21.71 10.84 5.50
C ARG A 160 22.88 11.56 4.83
N THR A 161 22.86 11.69 3.51
CA THR A 161 23.89 12.38 2.73
C THR A 161 23.52 13.85 2.54
N ASP A 162 24.45 14.68 2.08
CA ASP A 162 24.22 16.10 1.80
C ASP A 162 23.40 16.37 0.52
N THR A 163 22.96 15.31 -0.18
CA THR A 163 22.13 15.44 -1.38
C THR A 163 20.76 16.00 -1.02
N THR A 164 20.40 17.13 -1.63
CA THR A 164 19.09 17.77 -1.47
C THR A 164 18.27 17.62 -2.75
N LEU A 165 16.95 17.70 -2.64
CA LEU A 165 16.02 17.67 -3.77
C LEU A 165 15.32 19.02 -3.89
N THR A 166 15.47 19.68 -5.04
CA THR A 166 14.86 20.99 -5.31
C THR A 166 13.71 20.82 -6.29
N PRO A 167 12.46 21.05 -5.87
CA PRO A 167 11.31 20.97 -6.76
C PRO A 167 11.15 22.25 -7.59
N ALA A 168 10.78 22.11 -8.85
CA ALA A 168 10.53 23.24 -9.75
C ALA A 168 9.15 23.88 -9.57
N ALA A 169 8.20 23.16 -8.95
CA ALA A 169 6.86 23.64 -8.63
C ALA A 169 6.34 22.97 -7.35
N THR A 170 5.16 23.36 -6.89
CA THR A 170 4.62 22.91 -5.58
C THR A 170 3.38 22.05 -5.66
N ALA A 171 2.70 22.01 -6.81
CA ALA A 171 1.31 21.57 -6.94
C ALA A 171 0.28 22.42 -6.16
N ASN A 172 0.65 23.62 -5.69
CA ASN A 172 -0.29 24.56 -5.09
C ASN A 172 -1.06 25.35 -6.17
N LEU A 173 -2.38 25.16 -6.27
CA LEU A 173 -3.22 25.80 -7.28
C LEU A 173 -3.09 27.33 -7.30
N SER A 174 -3.05 27.98 -6.13
CA SER A 174 -3.00 29.45 -6.06
C SER A 174 -1.66 30.04 -6.51
N LEU A 175 -0.59 29.22 -6.55
CA LEU A 175 0.73 29.59 -7.06
C LEU A 175 0.91 29.21 -8.53
N LEU A 176 0.19 28.18 -8.99
CA LEU A 176 0.24 27.71 -10.38
C LEU A 176 -0.62 28.55 -11.31
N TYR A 177 -1.80 28.99 -10.84
CA TYR A 177 -2.80 29.66 -11.66
C TYR A 177 -3.12 31.03 -11.07
N ALA A 178 -2.88 32.08 -11.87
CA ALA A 178 -3.17 33.45 -11.45
C ALA A 178 -4.66 33.64 -11.16
N GLY A 179 -4.97 34.38 -10.11
CA GLY A 179 -6.33 34.60 -9.65
C GLY A 179 -6.44 35.82 -8.75
N SER A 180 -7.62 35.99 -8.18
CA SER A 180 -7.92 37.06 -7.22
C SER A 180 -8.46 36.47 -5.94
N ALA A 181 -7.99 37.02 -4.82
CA ALA A 181 -8.48 36.66 -3.50
C ALA A 181 -9.58 37.63 -3.06
N ALA A 182 -10.61 37.11 -2.40
CA ALA A 182 -11.66 37.90 -1.80
C ALA A 182 -12.01 37.38 -0.40
N ALA A 183 -12.66 38.22 0.39
CA ALA A 183 -13.11 37.87 1.73
C ALA A 183 -14.50 38.43 1.99
N SER A 184 -15.23 37.78 2.89
CA SER A 184 -16.59 38.18 3.33
C SER A 184 -16.66 39.56 3.96
N HIS A 185 -15.55 40.03 4.53
CA HIS A 185 -15.42 41.31 5.24
C HIS A 185 -14.12 41.99 4.81
N ALA A 186 -14.05 43.30 5.01
CA ALA A 186 -12.82 44.06 4.74
C ALA A 186 -11.69 43.56 5.68
N PRO A 187 -10.52 43.18 5.14
CA PRO A 187 -9.36 42.86 5.95
C PRO A 187 -8.95 44.04 6.85
N GLN A 188 -8.65 43.75 8.12
CA GLN A 188 -8.22 44.73 9.12
C GLN A 188 -6.71 44.74 9.31
N PHE A 189 -6.19 45.70 10.09
CA PHE A 189 -4.79 45.81 10.51
C PHE A 189 -3.77 45.79 9.35
N GLY A 190 -4.17 46.28 8.17
CA GLY A 190 -3.31 46.29 6.98
C GLY A 190 -3.11 44.90 6.33
N THR A 191 -3.90 43.90 6.73
CA THR A 191 -3.89 42.58 6.10
C THR A 191 -4.62 42.60 4.75
N SER A 192 -4.47 41.54 3.96
CA SER A 192 -5.13 41.38 2.66
C SER A 192 -5.65 39.96 2.51
N ALA A 193 -6.74 39.79 1.74
CA ALA A 193 -7.24 38.46 1.39
C ALA A 193 -6.24 37.62 0.61
N SER A 194 -5.30 38.26 -0.11
CA SER A 194 -4.24 37.57 -0.87
C SER A 194 -3.15 36.96 0.02
N ASN A 195 -3.00 37.44 1.26
CA ASN A 195 -1.90 37.05 2.15
C ASN A 195 -1.88 35.57 2.52
N ILE A 196 -3.01 34.88 2.38
CA ILE A 196 -3.18 33.48 2.78
C ILE A 196 -3.13 32.50 1.59
N TRP A 197 -2.84 32.99 0.38
CA TRP A 197 -2.80 32.17 -0.83
C TRP A 197 -1.42 32.22 -1.49
N ASP A 198 -0.42 32.77 -0.79
CA ASP A 198 0.89 33.12 -1.32
C ASP A 198 1.96 32.03 -1.06
N GLY A 199 1.57 30.92 -0.43
CA GLY A 199 2.48 29.83 -0.06
C GLY A 199 3.37 30.15 1.13
N SER A 200 3.05 31.17 1.92
CA SER A 200 3.85 31.64 3.04
C SER A 200 3.02 31.78 4.31
N SER A 201 3.47 31.12 5.38
CA SER A 201 2.88 31.33 6.71
C SER A 201 3.36 32.61 7.41
N GLY A 202 4.11 33.48 6.71
CA GLY A 202 4.66 34.71 7.27
C GLY A 202 3.66 35.87 7.34
N ASN A 203 2.61 35.84 6.52
CA ASN A 203 1.55 36.84 6.51
C ASN A 203 0.29 36.27 7.19
N ILE A 204 -0.66 37.16 7.49
CA ILE A 204 -1.97 36.81 8.05
C ILE A 204 -3.08 37.52 7.30
N ILE A 205 -4.30 37.01 7.45
CA ILE A 205 -5.54 37.75 7.25
C ILE A 205 -6.25 37.94 8.60
N SER A 206 -6.78 39.13 8.85
CA SER A 206 -7.66 39.39 10.00
C SER A 206 -8.98 39.98 9.51
N LEU A 207 -10.11 39.37 9.87
CA LEU A 207 -11.45 39.87 9.51
C LEU A 207 -12.26 40.17 10.77
N GLU A 208 -13.00 41.29 10.80
CA GLU A 208 -13.88 41.71 11.91
C GLU A 208 -15.15 40.87 12.02
N THR A 209 -14.99 39.55 12.06
CA THR A 209 -16.07 38.59 12.22
C THR A 209 -15.53 37.30 12.83
N LEU A 210 -16.38 36.56 13.53
CA LEU A 210 -16.10 35.20 13.99
C LEU A 210 -16.60 34.13 13.01
N ALA A 211 -17.39 34.52 12.03
CA ALA A 211 -17.90 33.67 10.95
C ALA A 211 -17.78 34.41 9.62
N GLY A 212 -17.08 33.82 8.66
CA GLY A 212 -16.74 34.48 7.42
C GLY A 212 -16.25 33.51 6.37
N TRP A 213 -15.86 34.04 5.23
CA TRP A 213 -15.22 33.27 4.19
C TRP A 213 -14.06 34.02 3.55
N VAL A 214 -13.13 33.25 3.01
CA VAL A 214 -12.05 33.70 2.11
C VAL A 214 -12.09 32.82 0.87
N SER A 215 -11.90 33.41 -0.30
CA SER A 215 -11.94 32.70 -1.57
C SER A 215 -10.78 33.07 -2.47
N TYR A 216 -10.38 32.13 -3.31
CA TYR A 216 -9.49 32.33 -4.44
C TYR A 216 -10.23 32.00 -5.74
N THR A 217 -10.34 32.98 -6.64
CA THR A 217 -10.98 32.82 -7.95
C THR A 217 -9.93 32.84 -9.03
N PHE A 218 -9.86 31.78 -9.84
CA PHE A 218 -8.92 31.70 -10.95
C PHE A 218 -9.30 32.68 -12.05
N SER A 219 -8.30 33.34 -12.64
CA SER A 219 -8.51 34.31 -13.73
C SER A 219 -9.02 33.65 -15.02
N SER A 220 -8.74 32.36 -15.18
CA SER A 220 -9.17 31.55 -16.33
C SER A 220 -9.19 30.08 -15.97
N GLY A 221 -10.16 29.35 -16.54
CA GLY A 221 -10.24 27.90 -16.40
C GLY A 221 -10.89 27.43 -15.10
N THR A 222 -10.95 26.11 -14.97
CA THR A 222 -11.43 25.39 -13.79
C THR A 222 -10.38 24.35 -13.42
N HIS A 223 -10.17 24.11 -12.14
CA HIS A 223 -9.17 23.16 -11.65
C HIS A 223 -9.76 22.26 -10.58
N ILE A 224 -9.29 21.02 -10.48
CA ILE A 224 -9.68 20.07 -9.43
C ILE A 224 -8.72 20.23 -8.24
N CYS A 225 -9.30 20.45 -7.06
CA CYS A 225 -8.62 20.44 -5.77
C CYS A 225 -9.13 19.25 -4.95
N ASP A 226 -8.22 18.38 -4.55
CA ASP A 226 -8.48 17.13 -3.80
C ASP A 226 -7.87 17.17 -2.38
N ALA A 227 -7.21 18.26 -2.01
CA ALA A 227 -6.78 18.49 -0.65
C ALA A 227 -6.45 19.96 -0.39
N TYR A 228 -6.47 20.33 0.89
CA TYR A 228 -6.03 21.64 1.33
C TYR A 228 -5.34 21.56 2.70
N SER A 229 -4.56 22.59 3.03
CA SER A 229 -4.05 22.77 4.38
C SER A 229 -4.38 24.15 4.90
N VAL A 230 -4.53 24.26 6.22
CA VAL A 230 -4.76 25.53 6.90
C VAL A 230 -3.65 25.73 7.92
N THR A 231 -2.98 26.89 7.84
CA THR A 231 -1.98 27.33 8.80
C THR A 231 -2.54 28.44 9.65
N VAL A 232 -2.44 28.30 10.96
CA VAL A 232 -2.90 29.32 11.90
C VAL A 232 -1.77 30.24 12.32
N SER A 233 -2.13 31.43 12.80
CA SER A 233 -1.15 32.36 13.37
C SER A 233 -0.68 31.91 14.75
N SER A 234 0.18 32.70 15.39
CA SER A 234 0.56 32.49 16.78
C SER A 234 -0.60 32.68 17.78
N LYS A 235 -1.79 33.08 17.31
CA LYS A 235 -3.00 33.28 18.10
C LYS A 235 -4.08 32.23 17.77
N PRO A 236 -3.92 30.98 18.23
CA PRO A 236 -4.78 29.85 17.81
C PRO A 236 -6.26 30.01 18.18
N LEU A 237 -6.60 30.81 19.21
CA LEU A 237 -8.00 31.07 19.59
C LEU A 237 -8.75 31.90 18.54
N LEU A 238 -8.04 32.67 17.71
CA LEU A 238 -8.66 33.49 16.67
C LEU A 238 -8.83 32.72 15.35
N ALA A 239 -8.24 31.53 15.25
CA ALA A 239 -8.31 30.72 14.05
C ALA A 239 -9.68 30.08 13.87
N PRO A 240 -10.10 29.81 12.62
CA PRO A 240 -11.28 29.02 12.32
C PRO A 240 -11.24 27.64 12.99
N THR A 241 -12.27 27.27 13.74
CA THR A 241 -12.38 25.95 14.39
C THR A 241 -13.43 25.07 13.73
N SER A 242 -14.36 25.66 12.96
CA SER A 242 -15.35 24.91 12.18
C SER A 242 -15.59 25.63 10.85
N TRP A 243 -15.58 24.89 9.75
CA TRP A 243 -15.74 25.44 8.40
C TRP A 243 -16.23 24.41 7.40
N THR A 244 -16.70 24.93 6.27
CA THR A 244 -16.98 24.17 5.06
C THR A 244 -16.02 24.66 3.97
N PHE A 245 -15.31 23.73 3.35
CA PHE A 245 -14.49 23.98 2.18
C PHE A 245 -15.34 23.77 0.92
N GLN A 246 -15.33 24.74 0.00
CA GLN A 246 -16.30 24.79 -1.09
C GLN A 246 -15.65 25.12 -2.44
N GLY A 247 -16.21 24.56 -3.51
CA GLY A 247 -15.86 24.88 -4.91
C GLY A 247 -16.99 25.62 -5.62
N TYR A 248 -16.67 26.61 -6.45
CA TYR A 248 -17.67 27.36 -7.23
C TYR A 248 -17.87 26.76 -8.63
N ASN A 249 -19.07 26.26 -8.92
CA ASN A 249 -19.39 25.57 -10.18
C ASN A 249 -19.82 26.53 -11.31
N GLY A 250 -19.67 27.84 -11.12
CA GLY A 250 -20.15 28.88 -12.03
C GLY A 250 -21.50 29.49 -11.64
N SER A 251 -22.26 28.84 -10.75
CA SER A 251 -23.56 29.33 -10.26
C SER A 251 -23.67 29.32 -8.74
N THR A 252 -23.22 28.25 -8.09
CA THR A 252 -23.32 28.05 -6.64
C THR A 252 -22.01 27.53 -6.07
N TRP A 253 -21.83 27.77 -4.77
CA TRP A 253 -20.80 27.11 -3.98
C TRP A 253 -21.26 25.72 -3.60
N VAL A 254 -20.45 24.71 -3.89
CA VAL A 254 -20.70 23.29 -3.59
C VAL A 254 -19.79 22.88 -2.45
N ASP A 255 -20.35 22.23 -1.43
CA ASP A 255 -19.62 21.73 -0.27
C ASP A 255 -18.76 20.51 -0.66
N LEU A 256 -17.47 20.59 -0.37
CA LEU A 256 -16.49 19.53 -0.67
C LEU A 256 -15.97 18.85 0.59
N ASP A 257 -15.85 19.61 1.68
CA ASP A 257 -15.42 19.10 2.98
C ASP A 257 -16.03 19.94 4.11
N THR A 258 -16.22 19.35 5.29
CA THR A 258 -16.72 20.02 6.49
C THR A 258 -15.94 19.59 7.71
N GLN A 259 -15.40 20.56 8.43
CA GLN A 259 -14.62 20.38 9.66
C GLN A 259 -15.35 21.05 10.82
N ILE A 260 -15.38 20.39 11.98
CA ILE A 260 -16.06 20.89 13.18
C ILE A 260 -15.16 20.67 14.39
N GLY A 261 -15.03 21.70 15.23
CA GLY A 261 -14.36 21.59 16.53
C GLY A 261 -12.85 21.34 16.46
N ILE A 262 -12.17 21.83 15.42
CA ILE A 262 -10.72 21.72 15.28
C ILE A 262 -10.02 22.50 16.39
N VAL A 263 -9.07 21.83 17.04
CA VAL A 263 -8.22 22.41 18.10
C VAL A 263 -6.85 22.75 17.53
N TRP A 264 -6.38 23.96 17.80
CA TRP A 264 -5.16 24.52 17.24
C TRP A 264 -4.08 24.79 18.27
N PHE A 265 -2.84 24.59 17.87
CA PHE A 265 -1.66 25.19 18.49
C PHE A 265 -1.15 26.38 17.66
N GLY A 266 -0.50 27.35 18.31
CA GLY A 266 -0.01 28.54 17.62
C GLY A 266 1.02 28.20 16.54
N GLY A 267 0.82 28.69 15.32
CA GLY A 267 1.68 28.41 14.16
C GLY A 267 1.49 27.01 13.55
N GLU A 268 0.52 26.23 14.02
CA GLU A 268 0.27 24.88 13.51
C GLU A 268 -0.27 24.91 12.08
N THR A 269 0.09 23.92 11.28
CA THR A 269 -0.56 23.61 10.01
C THR A 269 -1.26 22.26 10.12
N LYS A 270 -2.52 22.19 9.71
CA LYS A 270 -3.24 20.93 9.56
C LYS A 270 -3.60 20.70 8.10
N PHE A 271 -3.63 19.43 7.72
CA PHE A 271 -3.81 18.95 6.36
C PHE A 271 -5.11 18.17 6.26
N PHE A 272 -5.87 18.42 5.21
CA PHE A 272 -7.18 17.85 4.97
C PHE A 272 -7.21 17.32 3.54
N SER A 273 -7.47 16.01 3.40
CA SER A 273 -7.65 15.36 2.10
C SER A 273 -9.14 15.11 1.87
N MET A 274 -9.58 15.19 0.62
CA MET A 274 -10.98 15.05 0.25
C MET A 274 -11.12 14.38 -1.13
N ILE A 275 -12.22 13.65 -1.34
CA ILE A 275 -12.49 13.07 -2.65
C ILE A 275 -13.18 14.12 -3.50
N ASN A 276 -12.48 14.64 -4.50
CA ASN A 276 -13.05 15.55 -5.48
C ASN A 276 -12.55 15.20 -6.90
N THR A 277 -13.49 14.97 -7.80
CA THR A 277 -13.23 14.72 -9.23
C THR A 277 -13.77 15.82 -10.13
N THR A 278 -14.34 16.89 -9.56
CA THR A 278 -14.97 17.99 -10.30
C THR A 278 -14.09 19.24 -10.25
N ALA A 279 -13.93 19.87 -11.41
CA ALA A 279 -13.15 21.09 -11.55
C ALA A 279 -14.02 22.33 -11.23
N TYR A 280 -13.46 23.29 -10.50
CA TYR A 280 -14.14 24.52 -10.09
C TYR A 280 -13.34 25.77 -10.48
N SER A 281 -14.04 26.89 -10.73
CA SER A 281 -13.40 28.16 -11.12
C SER A 281 -12.95 29.00 -9.91
N ALA A 282 -13.38 28.62 -8.71
CA ALA A 282 -12.93 29.22 -7.46
C ALA A 282 -13.06 28.22 -6.32
N TYR A 283 -12.24 28.40 -5.28
CA TYR A 283 -12.33 27.69 -4.02
C TYR A 283 -12.45 28.67 -2.86
N ARG A 284 -13.16 28.27 -1.80
CA ARG A 284 -13.25 29.08 -0.58
C ARG A 284 -13.27 28.23 0.68
N LEU A 285 -12.73 28.80 1.74
CA LEU A 285 -12.88 28.31 3.10
C LEU A 285 -13.91 29.21 3.80
N SER A 286 -15.05 28.63 4.20
CA SER A 286 -16.15 29.34 4.84
C SER A 286 -16.32 28.84 6.27
N TRP A 287 -15.84 29.61 7.25
CA TRP A 287 -15.90 29.23 8.65
C TRP A 287 -17.13 29.79 9.37
N SER A 288 -17.63 29.00 10.31
CA SER A 288 -18.79 29.33 11.13
C SER A 288 -18.42 29.62 12.59
N ALA A 289 -17.19 29.30 13.00
CA ALA A 289 -16.72 29.51 14.37
C ALA A 289 -15.19 29.66 14.42
N THR A 290 -14.73 30.33 15.48
CA THR A 290 -13.33 30.39 15.91
C THR A 290 -13.20 29.80 17.32
N GLY A 291 -11.97 29.77 17.86
CA GLY A 291 -11.72 29.30 19.23
C GLY A 291 -12.15 30.29 20.32
N ASP A 292 -12.28 31.57 19.98
CA ASP A 292 -12.77 32.63 20.85
C ASP A 292 -14.17 33.08 20.42
N ALA A 293 -15.18 32.46 21.03
CA ALA A 293 -16.59 32.76 20.77
C ALA A 293 -17.00 34.19 21.18
N ASN A 294 -16.18 34.89 21.95
CA ASN A 294 -16.42 36.28 22.37
C ASN A 294 -15.46 37.27 21.69
N GLY A 295 -14.63 36.80 20.77
CA GLY A 295 -13.72 37.64 20.00
C GLY A 295 -14.47 38.60 19.08
N GLN A 296 -13.77 39.60 18.55
CA GLN A 296 -14.34 40.51 17.54
C GLN A 296 -13.84 40.22 16.13
N TYR A 297 -12.82 39.37 15.99
CA TYR A 297 -12.18 39.10 14.72
C TYR A 297 -11.60 37.69 14.66
N SER A 298 -11.49 37.16 13.45
CA SER A 298 -10.83 35.90 13.12
C SER A 298 -9.50 36.15 12.44
N GLU A 299 -8.50 35.30 12.66
CA GLU A 299 -7.17 35.42 12.07
C GLU A 299 -6.51 34.07 11.79
N PHE A 300 -5.85 33.93 10.64
CA PHE A 300 -5.02 32.78 10.28
C PHE A 300 -4.02 33.16 9.17
N CYS A 301 -3.06 32.26 8.90
CA CYS A 301 -1.88 32.56 8.08
C CYS A 301 -2.01 32.13 6.62
N GLU A 302 -2.45 30.89 6.35
CA GLU A 302 -2.35 30.34 4.99
C GLU A 302 -3.44 29.29 4.74
N VAL A 303 -3.92 29.24 3.50
CA VAL A 303 -4.68 28.15 2.92
C VAL A 303 -3.97 27.69 1.65
N THR A 304 -3.40 26.48 1.69
CA THR A 304 -2.73 25.89 0.53
C THR A 304 -3.69 24.93 -0.16
N LEU A 305 -3.80 25.03 -1.49
CA LEU A 305 -4.70 24.20 -2.30
C LEU A 305 -3.90 23.19 -3.12
N HIS A 306 -4.07 21.90 -2.90
CA HIS A 306 -3.44 20.88 -3.73
C HIS A 306 -4.21 20.68 -5.03
N GLN A 307 -3.50 20.69 -6.16
CA GLN A 307 -4.05 20.32 -7.46
C GLN A 307 -4.17 18.80 -7.56
N ALA A 308 -5.31 18.29 -8.00
CA ALA A 308 -5.48 16.85 -8.18
C ALA A 308 -4.49 16.26 -9.19
N VAL A 309 -3.98 15.07 -8.87
CA VAL A 309 -2.93 14.35 -9.62
C VAL A 309 -3.32 14.15 -11.10
N SER A 310 -4.62 13.95 -11.36
CA SER A 310 -5.18 13.77 -12.70
C SER A 310 -4.95 14.98 -13.61
N GLU A 311 -4.89 16.19 -13.06
CA GLU A 311 -4.67 17.45 -13.81
C GLU A 311 -3.25 18.03 -13.64
N GLN A 312 -2.47 17.54 -12.67
CA GLN A 312 -1.12 18.04 -12.47
C GLN A 312 -0.26 17.87 -13.72
N THR A 313 0.45 18.95 -14.08
CA THR A 313 1.58 18.88 -15.01
C THR A 313 2.82 18.40 -14.24
N PRO A 314 3.47 17.28 -14.64
CA PRO A 314 4.69 16.83 -13.97
C PRO A 314 5.76 17.92 -13.99
N PHE A 315 6.45 18.11 -12.86
CA PHE A 315 7.51 19.11 -12.74
C PHE A 315 8.83 18.49 -12.28
N ASN A 316 9.94 19.16 -12.58
CA ASN A 316 11.27 18.66 -12.25
C ASN A 316 11.49 18.64 -10.74
N LEU A 317 12.06 17.54 -10.26
CA LEU A 317 12.68 17.42 -8.96
C LEU A 317 14.17 17.14 -9.18
N THR A 318 14.99 18.11 -8.81
CA THR A 318 16.43 18.14 -9.12
C THR A 318 17.25 17.80 -7.88
N ALA A 319 18.00 16.72 -7.93
CA ALA A 319 19.00 16.38 -6.93
C ALA A 319 20.27 17.21 -7.09
N SER A 320 20.85 17.65 -5.98
CA SER A 320 22.14 18.37 -5.98
C SER A 320 23.34 17.47 -6.32
N SER A 321 23.20 16.16 -6.15
CA SER A 321 24.23 15.13 -6.42
C SER A 321 23.56 13.76 -6.67
N THR A 322 24.31 12.79 -7.19
CA THR A 322 23.87 11.38 -7.28
C THR A 322 24.09 10.61 -5.97
N THR A 323 24.90 11.15 -5.05
CA THR A 323 25.20 10.51 -3.74
C THR A 323 23.91 10.23 -2.97
N GLY A 324 23.78 9.04 -2.38
CA GLY A 324 22.59 8.63 -1.64
C GLY A 324 21.42 8.15 -2.52
N ILE A 325 21.50 8.26 -3.85
CA ILE A 325 20.46 7.80 -4.77
C ILE A 325 20.91 6.49 -5.43
N ASN A 326 20.14 5.41 -5.26
CA ASN A 326 20.39 4.07 -5.84
C ASN A 326 21.86 3.62 -5.70
N GLY A 327 22.41 3.66 -4.49
CA GLY A 327 23.82 3.30 -4.27
C GLY A 327 24.82 4.25 -4.93
N ASN A 328 24.50 5.56 -4.97
CA ASN A 328 25.29 6.65 -5.58
C ASN A 328 25.29 6.70 -7.12
N THR A 329 24.46 5.90 -7.78
CA THR A 329 24.35 5.86 -9.25
C THR A 329 23.42 6.93 -9.81
N GLY A 330 22.67 7.63 -8.94
CA GLY A 330 21.66 8.59 -9.35
C GLY A 330 20.34 7.94 -9.72
N PHE A 331 19.36 8.75 -10.13
CA PHE A 331 18.09 8.25 -10.64
C PHE A 331 18.35 7.38 -11.88
N GLN A 332 17.54 6.33 -12.03
CA GLN A 332 17.62 5.34 -13.11
C GLN A 332 16.29 5.31 -13.89
N ASN A 333 16.32 4.84 -15.14
CA ASN A 333 15.10 4.82 -15.97
C ASN A 333 14.01 3.92 -15.37
N ASN A 334 14.40 2.97 -14.53
CA ASN A 334 13.52 2.06 -13.83
C ASN A 334 12.99 2.59 -12.48
N ASP A 335 13.32 3.85 -12.12
CA ASP A 335 12.67 4.55 -11.01
C ASP A 335 11.32 5.17 -11.41
N VAL A 336 10.94 5.11 -12.69
CA VAL A 336 9.61 5.56 -13.14
C VAL A 336 8.52 4.70 -12.47
N GLY A 337 7.53 5.35 -11.89
CA GLY A 337 6.48 4.75 -11.07
C GLY A 337 6.84 4.63 -9.58
N ARG A 338 8.11 4.83 -9.21
CA ARG A 338 8.56 4.75 -7.80
C ARG A 338 8.09 5.98 -7.02
N ALA A 339 7.63 5.76 -5.79
CA ALA A 339 7.32 6.84 -4.86
C ALA A 339 8.59 7.50 -4.32
N ILE A 340 8.51 8.80 -4.01
CA ILE A 340 9.53 9.55 -3.27
C ILE A 340 8.87 10.35 -2.16
N ARG A 341 9.35 10.19 -0.93
CA ARG A 341 8.85 10.92 0.25
C ARG A 341 9.73 12.14 0.49
N LEU A 342 9.09 13.28 0.74
CA LEU A 342 9.70 14.58 0.87
C LEU A 342 9.23 15.24 2.18
N ARG A 343 10.17 15.71 3.00
CA ARG A 343 9.84 16.51 4.19
C ARG A 343 10.29 17.94 3.97
N ALA A 344 9.33 18.79 3.64
CA ALA A 344 9.58 20.20 3.37
C ALA A 344 9.90 21.00 4.65
N ARG A 345 10.09 22.31 4.51
CA ARG A 345 10.47 23.23 5.61
C ARG A 345 9.46 23.28 6.76
N ASP A 346 8.21 22.93 6.49
CA ASP A 346 7.13 22.85 7.47
C ASP A 346 7.19 21.58 8.34
N GLY A 347 8.16 20.69 8.08
CA GLY A 347 8.37 19.48 8.86
C GLY A 347 7.37 18.36 8.56
N PHE A 348 6.44 18.55 7.63
CA PHE A 348 5.43 17.57 7.24
C PHE A 348 5.92 16.69 6.08
N TRP A 349 5.73 15.38 6.23
CA TRP A 349 6.06 14.41 5.19
C TRP A 349 4.95 14.36 4.15
N ARG A 350 5.34 14.47 2.88
CA ARG A 350 4.48 14.30 1.71
C ARG A 350 5.14 13.33 0.76
N TRP A 351 4.41 12.88 -0.24
CA TRP A 351 4.98 12.00 -1.25
C TRP A 351 4.64 12.45 -2.66
N ALA A 352 5.46 11.98 -3.60
CA ALA A 352 5.29 12.22 -5.01
C ALA A 352 5.59 10.93 -5.76
N LYS A 353 4.98 10.75 -6.94
CA LYS A 353 5.26 9.63 -7.84
C LYS A 353 6.16 10.09 -8.98
N ILE A 354 7.24 9.35 -9.25
CA ILE A 354 8.17 9.65 -10.35
C ILE A 354 7.49 9.29 -11.68
N ILE A 355 7.36 10.26 -12.58
CA ILE A 355 6.65 10.09 -13.86
C ILE A 355 7.63 9.80 -15.00
N ALA A 356 8.78 10.48 -15.02
CA ALA A 356 9.81 10.25 -16.01
C ALA A 356 11.18 10.61 -15.44
N ARG A 357 12.22 9.96 -15.97
CA ARG A 357 13.61 10.33 -15.70
C ARG A 357 14.14 11.22 -16.81
N THR A 358 14.73 12.35 -16.43
CA THR A 358 15.40 13.29 -17.33
C THR A 358 16.91 13.05 -17.35
N SER A 359 17.53 12.84 -16.19
CA SER A 359 18.96 12.59 -16.03
C SER A 359 19.25 11.83 -14.70
N PRO A 360 20.51 11.45 -14.40
CA PRO A 360 20.85 10.87 -13.08
C PRO A 360 20.52 11.76 -11.88
N THR A 361 20.32 13.07 -12.09
CA THR A 361 20.01 14.03 -11.02
C THR A 361 18.66 14.71 -11.21
N VAL A 362 17.90 14.40 -12.26
CA VAL A 362 16.62 15.06 -12.53
C VAL A 362 15.57 14.03 -12.91
N VAL A 363 14.46 14.05 -12.18
CA VAL A 363 13.24 13.33 -12.49
C VAL A 363 12.08 14.31 -12.57
N THR A 364 11.01 13.95 -13.26
CA THR A 364 9.73 14.65 -13.18
C THR A 364 8.81 13.92 -12.21
N VAL A 365 8.07 14.66 -11.41
CA VAL A 365 7.18 14.11 -10.38
C VAL A 365 5.80 14.75 -10.43
N LYS A 366 4.81 14.03 -9.91
CA LYS A 366 3.51 14.58 -9.50
C LYS A 366 3.37 14.43 -7.99
N MET A 367 3.06 15.53 -7.30
CA MET A 367 2.77 15.49 -5.87
C MET A 367 1.47 14.74 -5.63
N GLN A 368 1.41 14.06 -4.50
CA GLN A 368 0.27 13.25 -4.10
C GLN A 368 -0.23 13.76 -2.76
N ASP A 369 -1.55 13.73 -2.58
CA ASP A 369 -2.34 14.19 -1.42
C ASP A 369 -2.16 15.64 -0.97
N GLN A 370 -0.98 16.24 -1.03
CA GLN A 370 -0.71 17.55 -0.46
C GLN A 370 0.35 18.31 -1.27
N ALA A 371 0.13 19.61 -1.44
CA ALA A 371 1.08 20.49 -2.12
C ALA A 371 2.27 20.83 -1.22
N LEU A 372 3.42 21.12 -1.84
CA LEU A 372 4.59 21.63 -1.15
C LEU A 372 4.39 23.10 -0.74
N PRO A 373 4.93 23.53 0.42
CA PRO A 373 4.84 24.92 0.86
C PRO A 373 5.75 25.88 0.07
N GLY A 374 6.53 25.38 -0.90
CA GLY A 374 7.47 26.18 -1.68
C GLY A 374 8.48 25.32 -2.45
N THR A 375 9.38 25.98 -3.17
CA THR A 375 10.40 25.36 -4.04
C THR A 375 11.80 25.29 -3.40
N SER A 376 11.90 25.54 -2.10
CA SER A 376 13.17 25.44 -1.36
C SER A 376 13.74 24.02 -1.40
N ALA A 377 15.06 23.90 -1.38
CA ALA A 377 15.74 22.60 -1.37
C ALA A 377 15.33 21.76 -0.15
N ILE A 378 14.97 20.50 -0.40
CA ILE A 378 14.51 19.53 0.58
C ILE A 378 15.68 18.64 0.99
N VAL A 379 16.03 18.67 2.28
CA VAL A 379 17.16 17.92 2.85
C VAL A 379 16.74 16.50 3.26
N TYR A 380 15.53 16.37 3.82
CA TYR A 380 15.02 15.10 4.31
C TYR A 380 14.08 14.48 3.27
N TRP A 381 14.54 13.40 2.65
CA TRP A 381 13.79 12.64 1.65
C TRP A 381 14.10 11.14 1.75
N ARG A 382 13.21 10.32 1.16
CA ARG A 382 13.33 8.86 1.08
C ARG A 382 12.82 8.38 -0.28
N LEU A 383 13.45 7.37 -0.86
CA LEU A 383 12.92 6.69 -2.04
C LEU A 383 12.04 5.52 -1.62
N GLY A 384 11.06 5.15 -2.45
CA GLY A 384 10.26 3.95 -2.27
C GLY A 384 11.13 2.70 -2.17
N ALA A 385 10.76 1.73 -1.33
CA ALA A 385 11.57 0.53 -1.10
C ALA A 385 11.47 -0.49 -2.24
N TRP A 386 10.45 -0.36 -3.09
CA TRP A 386 10.18 -1.26 -4.21
C TRP A 386 10.48 -0.56 -5.53
N SER A 387 11.42 -1.14 -6.27
CA SER A 387 11.85 -0.68 -7.58
C SER A 387 12.65 -1.79 -8.25
N THR A 388 12.88 -1.68 -9.55
CA THR A 388 13.77 -2.61 -10.26
C THR A 388 15.22 -2.54 -9.74
N SER A 389 15.67 -1.41 -9.18
CA SER A 389 17.02 -1.28 -8.60
C SER A 389 17.14 -1.94 -7.22
N GLU A 390 16.12 -1.82 -6.37
CA GLU A 390 16.12 -2.38 -5.02
C GLU A 390 15.56 -3.81 -4.95
N GLY A 391 14.88 -4.26 -6.00
CA GLY A 391 14.08 -5.48 -6.05
C GLY A 391 12.65 -5.27 -5.57
N TRP A 392 11.83 -6.29 -5.80
CA TRP A 392 10.41 -6.32 -5.45
C TRP A 392 10.16 -7.27 -4.26
N PRO A 393 8.95 -7.27 -3.67
CA PRO A 393 8.58 -8.27 -2.69
C PRO A 393 8.74 -9.71 -3.18
N ASP A 394 9.12 -10.59 -2.27
CA ASP A 394 9.36 -12.02 -2.55
C ASP A 394 8.17 -12.88 -2.08
N SER A 395 7.44 -12.41 -1.07
CA SER A 395 6.32 -13.12 -0.47
C SER A 395 5.17 -12.18 -0.11
N VAL A 396 3.95 -12.72 -0.06
CA VAL A 396 2.71 -11.96 0.20
C VAL A 396 1.74 -12.78 1.05
N THR A 397 1.02 -12.10 1.95
CA THR A 397 -0.14 -12.64 2.67
C THR A 397 -1.09 -11.51 3.03
N VAL A 398 -2.35 -11.80 3.38
CA VAL A 398 -3.23 -10.86 4.07
C VAL A 398 -3.40 -11.32 5.51
N PHE A 399 -3.31 -10.42 6.48
CA PHE A 399 -3.53 -10.72 7.89
C PHE A 399 -4.22 -9.52 8.54
N GLU A 400 -5.32 -9.76 9.28
CA GLU A 400 -6.12 -8.72 9.95
C GLU A 400 -6.44 -7.50 9.05
N GLU A 401 -6.96 -7.77 7.84
CA GLU A 401 -7.27 -6.73 6.84
C GLU A 401 -6.07 -5.86 6.43
N ARG A 402 -4.85 -6.40 6.51
CA ARG A 402 -3.63 -5.75 6.02
C ARG A 402 -2.93 -6.61 4.99
N LEU A 403 -2.66 -6.04 3.81
CA LEU A 403 -1.84 -6.67 2.80
C LEU A 403 -0.39 -6.59 3.24
N SER A 404 0.25 -7.74 3.40
CA SER A 404 1.59 -7.86 3.97
C SER A 404 2.55 -8.43 2.95
N PHE A 405 3.68 -7.76 2.76
CA PHE A 405 4.74 -8.14 1.84
C PHE A 405 6.04 -8.41 2.59
N GLY A 406 6.67 -9.55 2.31
CA GLY A 406 7.99 -9.89 2.79
C GLY A 406 9.05 -9.63 1.72
N LYS A 407 10.12 -8.93 2.08
CA LYS A 407 11.28 -8.68 1.21
C LYS A 407 12.56 -8.73 2.05
N LYS A 408 13.49 -9.62 1.71
CA LYS A 408 14.69 -9.88 2.53
C LYS A 408 14.29 -10.09 4.00
N TYR A 409 14.70 -9.21 4.91
CA TYR A 409 14.40 -9.28 6.35
C TYR A 409 13.35 -8.26 6.81
N ARG A 410 12.63 -7.61 5.87
CA ARG A 410 11.60 -6.61 6.15
C ARG A 410 10.22 -7.14 5.82
N ILE A 411 9.25 -6.78 6.66
CA ILE A 411 7.83 -6.93 6.35
C ILE A 411 7.22 -5.56 6.30
N ASN A 412 6.52 -5.27 5.21
CA ASN A 412 5.74 -4.07 5.03
C ASN A 412 4.27 -4.48 4.96
N THR A 413 3.45 -3.90 5.82
CA THR A 413 2.00 -4.13 5.87
C THR A 413 1.29 -2.87 5.45
N SER A 414 0.21 -2.99 4.70
CA SER A 414 -0.64 -1.85 4.32
C SER A 414 -1.39 -1.29 5.52
N LYS A 415 -2.07 -0.17 5.34
CA LYS A 415 -3.14 0.27 6.24
C LYS A 415 -4.25 -0.78 6.32
N THR A 416 -5.02 -0.73 7.39
CA THR A 416 -6.15 -1.65 7.58
C THR A 416 -7.26 -1.31 6.60
N GLY A 417 -7.72 -2.28 5.81
CA GLY A 417 -8.79 -2.11 4.82
C GLY A 417 -8.38 -1.36 3.54
N ASP A 418 -7.22 -0.70 3.54
CA ASP A 418 -6.63 -0.04 2.38
C ASP A 418 -5.32 -0.74 1.99
N PHE A 419 -5.42 -1.61 0.98
CA PHE A 419 -4.32 -2.50 0.56
C PHE A 419 -3.27 -1.83 -0.32
N ASP A 420 -3.53 -0.61 -0.79
CA ASP A 420 -2.64 0.10 -1.71
C ASP A 420 -1.81 1.18 -0.97
N ASP A 421 -2.14 1.50 0.28
CA ASP A 421 -1.44 2.48 1.13
C ASP A 421 -0.54 1.79 2.20
N PHE A 422 0.77 2.09 2.18
CA PHE A 422 1.80 1.61 3.11
C PHE A 422 2.44 2.75 3.93
N ALA A 423 1.74 3.88 4.06
CA ALA A 423 2.18 5.03 4.84
C ALA A 423 2.25 4.70 6.32
N LEU A 424 3.47 4.67 6.85
CA LEU A 424 3.68 4.50 8.29
C LEU A 424 3.07 5.67 9.07
N GLY A 425 2.46 5.35 10.20
CA GLY A 425 1.92 6.31 11.15
C GLY A 425 1.78 5.72 12.55
N GLU A 426 1.05 6.42 13.41
CA GLU A 426 0.89 6.08 14.83
C GLU A 426 -0.54 5.67 15.20
N LYS A 427 -1.50 5.83 14.28
CA LYS A 427 -2.88 5.38 14.49
C LYS A 427 -2.97 3.87 14.36
N ASP A 428 -3.98 3.29 14.99
CA ASP A 428 -4.14 1.83 15.03
C ASP A 428 -4.39 1.21 13.65
N ASP A 429 -4.93 1.99 12.70
CA ASP A 429 -5.19 1.59 11.32
C ASP A 429 -4.03 1.88 10.35
N ASP A 430 -3.03 2.65 10.77
CA ASP A 430 -1.89 3.03 9.93
C ASP A 430 -1.02 1.82 9.54
N ALA A 431 -0.26 1.93 8.45
CA ALA A 431 0.62 0.89 7.96
C ALA A 431 1.78 0.61 8.92
N MET A 432 2.33 -0.61 8.88
CA MET A 432 3.45 -1.01 9.73
C MET A 432 4.63 -1.54 8.92
N GLU A 433 5.83 -1.27 9.42
CA GLU A 433 7.07 -1.89 8.97
C GLU A 433 7.74 -2.64 10.13
N PHE A 434 8.15 -3.87 9.85
CA PHE A 434 8.94 -4.67 10.78
C PHE A 434 10.34 -4.90 10.21
N LEU A 435 11.32 -4.21 10.79
CA LEU A 435 12.74 -4.39 10.49
C LEU A 435 13.30 -5.56 11.31
N GLN A 436 14.06 -6.44 10.66
CA GLN A 436 14.70 -7.59 11.29
C GLN A 436 13.69 -8.60 11.87
N ALA A 437 12.71 -9.00 11.05
CA ALA A 437 11.77 -10.05 11.42
C ALA A 437 12.49 -11.32 11.93
N GLY A 438 13.71 -11.62 11.46
CA GLY A 438 14.57 -12.75 11.88
C GLY A 438 15.17 -12.71 13.30
N GLY A 439 15.01 -11.60 14.04
CA GLY A 439 15.40 -11.40 15.45
C GLY A 439 16.87 -11.65 15.79
N GLY A 440 17.66 -10.58 15.76
CA GLY A 440 19.08 -10.54 16.13
C GLY A 440 20.02 -10.89 14.97
N GLN A 441 19.61 -11.81 14.08
CA GLN A 441 20.31 -12.13 12.83
C GLN A 441 19.44 -11.76 11.63
N ALA A 442 20.04 -11.14 10.62
CA ALA A 442 19.37 -10.77 9.37
C ALA A 442 19.23 -12.03 8.49
N ASN A 443 18.18 -12.82 8.76
CA ASN A 443 17.80 -13.94 7.91
C ASN A 443 16.73 -13.48 6.92
N ASP A 444 16.91 -13.86 5.66
CA ASP A 444 15.93 -13.57 4.62
C ASP A 444 14.65 -14.38 4.85
N ILE A 445 13.51 -13.73 4.59
CA ILE A 445 12.17 -14.30 4.62
C ILE A 445 12.00 -15.16 3.37
N VAL A 446 11.53 -16.39 3.58
CA VAL A 446 11.29 -17.37 2.51
C VAL A 446 9.80 -17.41 2.17
N TRP A 447 8.94 -17.35 3.17
CA TRP A 447 7.49 -17.24 3.00
C TRP A 447 6.84 -16.60 4.23
N ILE A 448 5.67 -16.02 4.00
CA ILE A 448 4.75 -15.53 5.03
C ILE A 448 3.39 -16.15 4.78
N ALA A 449 2.65 -16.41 5.85
CA ALA A 449 1.31 -16.97 5.78
C ALA A 449 0.48 -16.45 6.95
N ASP A 450 -0.83 -16.33 6.75
CA ASP A 450 -1.77 -16.13 7.82
C ASP A 450 -2.00 -17.42 8.60
N SER A 451 -2.26 -17.26 9.90
CA SER A 451 -2.69 -18.32 10.79
C SER A 451 -3.64 -17.70 11.81
N ASP A 452 -4.43 -18.55 12.46
CA ASP A 452 -5.32 -18.14 13.55
C ASP A 452 -4.51 -17.43 14.66
N GLY A 453 -4.77 -16.13 14.84
CA GLY A 453 -4.15 -15.26 15.84
C GLY A 453 -2.73 -14.75 15.56
N ALA A 454 -2.09 -15.11 14.43
CA ALA A 454 -0.76 -14.57 14.09
C ALA A 454 -0.41 -14.70 12.61
N MET A 455 0.36 -13.74 12.10
CA MET A 455 1.10 -13.90 10.85
C MET A 455 2.37 -14.73 11.10
N ILE A 456 2.49 -15.85 10.38
CA ILE A 456 3.63 -16.74 10.43
C ILE A 456 4.67 -16.28 9.41
N ILE A 457 5.92 -16.16 9.88
CA ILE A 457 7.05 -15.66 9.10
C ILE A 457 8.13 -16.74 9.13
N ALA A 458 8.37 -17.38 7.99
CA ALA A 458 9.48 -18.31 7.85
C ALA A 458 10.69 -17.59 7.26
N THR A 459 11.79 -17.64 8.00
CA THR A 459 13.08 -17.14 7.56
C THR A 459 14.03 -18.30 7.30
N ALA A 460 15.13 -18.06 6.59
CA ALA A 460 16.17 -19.06 6.36
C ALA A 460 16.74 -19.67 7.67
N GLY A 461 16.62 -18.98 8.81
CA GLY A 461 17.10 -19.44 10.12
C GLY A 461 16.01 -19.97 11.07
N GLY A 462 14.73 -19.89 10.71
CA GLY A 462 13.63 -20.38 11.56
C GLY A 462 12.30 -19.67 11.36
N ILE A 463 11.27 -20.16 12.07
CA ILE A 463 9.89 -19.69 11.98
C ILE A 463 9.54 -18.78 13.16
N ARG A 464 8.79 -17.72 12.89
CA ARG A 464 8.34 -16.71 13.85
C ARG A 464 6.85 -16.44 13.69
N ALA A 465 6.25 -15.94 14.76
CA ALA A 465 4.87 -15.50 14.78
C ALA A 465 4.82 -14.03 15.18
N LEU A 466 4.11 -13.23 14.39
CA LEU A 466 3.82 -11.83 14.64
C LEU A 466 2.33 -11.68 14.91
N SER A 467 1.97 -11.11 16.06
CA SER A 467 0.59 -10.90 16.50
C SER A 467 0.47 -9.59 17.26
N GLY A 468 -0.77 -9.15 17.54
CA GLY A 468 -1.03 -8.16 18.57
C GLY A 468 -0.51 -8.61 19.95
N SER A 469 -0.51 -7.69 20.92
CA SER A 469 0.14 -7.94 22.20
C SER A 469 -0.67 -8.89 23.11
N GLY A 470 -2.00 -8.89 23.01
CA GLY A 470 -2.91 -9.79 23.72
C GLY A 470 -3.32 -11.03 22.91
N ILE A 471 -4.16 -11.89 23.52
CA ILE A 471 -4.84 -13.01 22.84
C ILE A 471 -6.00 -12.52 21.97
N ASP A 472 -6.51 -11.32 22.24
CA ASP A 472 -7.63 -10.67 21.54
C ASP A 472 -7.30 -9.21 21.16
N GLU A 473 -6.01 -8.87 21.07
CA GLU A 473 -5.61 -7.54 20.61
C GLU A 473 -5.19 -7.61 19.15
N ALA A 474 -5.71 -6.68 18.35
CA ALA A 474 -5.30 -6.51 16.97
C ALA A 474 -3.83 -6.07 16.88
N LEU A 475 -3.21 -6.37 15.75
CA LEU A 475 -1.89 -5.88 15.40
C LEU A 475 -1.97 -4.39 15.02
N THR A 476 -1.35 -3.55 15.85
CA THR A 476 -1.29 -2.09 15.60
C THR A 476 0.16 -1.60 15.63
N PRO A 477 0.46 -0.43 15.04
CA PRO A 477 1.79 0.17 15.14
C PRO A 477 2.25 0.38 16.59
N SER A 478 1.29 0.63 17.49
CA SER A 478 1.51 0.92 18.91
C SER A 478 1.63 -0.35 19.78
N SER A 479 1.17 -1.52 19.31
CA SER A 479 1.06 -2.73 20.12
C SER A 479 1.26 -4.01 19.30
N PHE A 480 2.43 -4.65 19.42
CA PHE A 480 2.70 -5.93 18.77
C PHE A 480 3.70 -6.80 19.55
N LYS A 481 3.69 -8.12 19.25
CA LYS A 481 4.66 -9.09 19.77
C LYS A 481 5.25 -9.90 18.61
N ASN A 482 6.59 -9.92 18.50
CA ASN A 482 7.33 -10.83 17.62
C ASN A 482 7.98 -11.92 18.48
N ARG A 483 7.56 -13.17 18.29
CA ARG A 483 8.06 -14.33 19.06
C ARG A 483 8.63 -15.37 18.11
N ARG A 484 9.74 -15.99 18.53
CA ARG A 484 10.22 -17.23 17.89
C ARG A 484 9.18 -18.32 18.13
N SER A 485 8.77 -19.00 17.07
CA SER A 485 7.86 -20.14 17.21
C SER A 485 8.53 -21.20 18.09
N ARG A 486 7.79 -21.70 19.09
CA ARG A 486 8.21 -22.84 19.90
C ARG A 486 7.75 -24.12 19.20
N THR A 487 8.45 -24.49 18.14
CA THR A 487 8.36 -25.82 17.52
C THR A 487 9.72 -26.46 17.53
#